data_AF-A0A1G0L2H1-F1
#
_entry.id   AF-A0A1G0L2H1-F1
#
_cell.length_a   1.000
_cell.length_b   1.000
_cell.length_c   1.000
_cell.angle_alpha   90.00
_cell.angle_beta   90.00
_cell.angle_gamma   90.00
#
_symmetry.space_group_name_H-M   'P 1'
#
loop_
_entity.id
_entity.type
_entity.pdbx_description
1 polymer ?
#
loop_
_entity_poly.entity_id
_entity_poly.type
_entity_poly.pdbx_seq_one_letter_code
_entity_poly.pdbx_strand_id
1 'polypeptide(L)' 'MLNPTALWREFEARDERETYADLTYEQALRRFAALWAYAREVNPSIGEDWEEDIQADLAVARAINGLPPAA' A
#
# COMPACT_ATOMS: atom_id res chain seq x y z
N MET A 1 23.46 -5.44 21.27
CA MET A 1 22.57 -4.35 21.73
C MET A 1 21.58 -4.08 20.61
N LEU A 2 20.27 -4.17 20.89
CA LEU A 2 19.24 -3.82 19.90
C LEU A 2 19.26 -2.31 19.69
N ASN A 3 19.27 -1.88 18.43
CA ASN A 3 19.20 -0.46 18.09
C ASN A 3 17.78 0.03 18.42
N PRO A 4 17.59 0.97 19.37
CA PRO A 4 16.26 1.39 19.83
C PRO A 4 15.35 1.83 18.68
N THR A 5 15.93 2.36 17.61
CA THR A 5 15.22 2.80 16.40
C THR A 5 14.69 1.65 15.55
N ALA A 6 15.40 0.51 15.49
CA ALA A 6 14.95 -0.65 14.74
C ALA A 6 13.80 -1.37 15.47
N LEU A 7 13.92 -1.49 16.80
CA LEU A 7 12.88 -2.06 17.65
C LEU A 7 11.60 -1.20 17.63
N TRP A 8 11.75 0.13 17.63
CA TRP A 8 10.63 1.06 17.50
C TRP A 8 9.87 0.90 16.18
N ARG A 9 10.58 0.80 15.05
CA ARG A 9 9.97 0.56 13.73
C ARG A 9 9.24 -0.79 13.67
N GLU A 10 9.77 -1.83 14.32
CA GLU A 10 9.08 -3.12 14.41
C GLU A 10 7.78 -3.03 15.22
N PHE A 11 7.76 -2.22 16.29
CA PHE A 11 6.55 -1.95 17.05
C PHE A 11 5.52 -1.16 16.24
N GLU A 12 5.92 -0.08 15.55
CA GLU A 12 5.01 0.67 14.67
C GLU A 12 4.41 -0.21 13.57
N ALA A 13 5.26 -0.99 12.89
CA ALA A 13 4.78 -1.88 11.83
C ALA A 13 3.85 -2.99 12.37
N ARG A 14 4.05 -3.43 13.62
CA ARG A 14 3.18 -4.41 14.28
C ARG A 14 1.86 -3.77 14.69
N ASP A 15 1.90 -2.60 15.29
CA ASP A 15 0.73 -1.84 15.72
C ASP A 15 -0.18 -1.50 14.54
N GLU A 16 0.39 -1.11 13.40
CA GLU A 16 -0.36 -0.91 12.16
C GLU A 16 -1.02 -2.22 11.69
N ARG A 17 -0.28 -3.34 11.65
CA ARG A 17 -0.85 -4.62 11.23
C ARG A 17 -2.00 -5.06 12.13
N GLU A 18 -1.85 -4.92 13.44
CA GLU A 18 -2.88 -5.30 14.42
C GLU A 18 -4.08 -4.34 14.36
N THR A 19 -3.84 -3.03 14.19
CA THR A 19 -4.88 -2.00 14.06
C THR A 19 -5.77 -2.21 12.82
N TYR A 20 -5.21 -2.76 11.74
CA TYR A 20 -5.92 -2.97 10.48
C TYR A 20 -6.33 -4.43 10.22
N ALA A 21 -6.01 -5.36 11.13
CA ALA A 21 -6.26 -6.80 10.95
C ALA A 21 -7.75 -7.14 10.76
N ASP A 22 -8.64 -6.38 11.40
CA ASP A 22 -10.08 -6.63 11.42
C ASP A 22 -10.88 -5.71 10.47
N LEU A 23 -10.19 -4.96 9.59
CA LEU A 23 -10.91 -4.13 8.62
C LEU A 23 -11.71 -5.01 7.66
N THR A 24 -13.01 -4.76 7.58
CA THR A 24 -13.79 -5.30 6.48
C THR A 24 -13.31 -4.68 5.16
N TYR A 25 -13.55 -5.38 4.05
CA TYR A 25 -13.20 -4.89 2.71
C TYR A 25 -13.73 -3.46 2.46
N GLU A 26 -14.96 -3.17 2.90
CA GLU A 26 -15.55 -1.83 2.78
C GLU A 26 -14.82 -0.76 3.61
N GLN A 27 -14.38 -1.11 4.82
CA GLN A 27 -13.63 -0.19 5.67
C GLN A 27 -12.22 0.08 5.11
N ALA A 28 -11.57 -0.95 4.56
CA ALA A 28 -10.30 -0.79 3.86
C ALA A 28 -10.45 0.12 2.63
N LEU A 29 -11.51 -0.05 1.83
CA LEU A 29 -11.79 0.79 0.67
C LEU A 29 -12.02 2.26 1.05
N ARG A 30 -12.77 2.53 2.12
CA ARG A 30 -12.99 3.90 2.62
C ARG A 30 -11.69 4.56 3.05
N ARG A 31 -10.81 3.81 3.71
CA ARG A 31 -9.50 4.33 4.14
C ARG A 31 -8.58 4.59 2.97
N PHE A 32 -8.54 3.70 1.98
CA PHE A 32 -7.83 3.90 0.73
C PHE A 32 -8.30 5.17 0.02
N ALA A 33 -9.62 5.37 -0.12
CA ALA A 33 -10.18 6.57 -0.75
C ALA A 33 -9.78 7.86 -0.03
N ALA A 34 -9.73 7.85 1.31
CA ALA A 34 -9.29 9.00 2.10
C ALA A 34 -7.80 9.32 1.90
N LEU A 35 -6.94 8.29 1.88
CA LEU A 35 -5.51 8.44 1.62
C LEU A 35 -5.25 8.94 0.20
N TRP A 36 -6.01 8.43 -0.77
CA TRP A 36 -5.92 8.85 -2.16
C TRP A 36 -6.30 10.32 -2.36
N ALA A 37 -7.38 10.77 -1.71
CA ALA A 37 -7.79 12.17 -1.73
C ALA A 37 -6.69 13.09 -1.20
N TYR A 38 -6.09 12.74 -0.05
CA TYR A 38 -4.96 13.49 0.51
C TYR A 38 -3.73 13.48 -0.41
N ALA A 39 -3.40 12.33 -1.02
CA ALA A 39 -2.30 12.23 -1.97
C ALA A 39 -2.49 13.17 -3.17
N ARG A 40 -3.73 13.28 -3.69
CA ARG A 40 -4.10 14.23 -4.76
C ARG A 40 -4.02 15.69 -4.32
N GLU A 41 -4.28 16.01 -3.06
CA GLU A 41 -4.10 17.37 -2.54
C GLU A 41 -2.62 17.76 -2.48
N VAL A 42 -1.76 16.84 -2.04
CA VAL A 42 -0.31 17.09 -1.89
C VAL A 42 0.43 17.02 -3.22
N ASN A 43 -0.01 16.16 -4.13
CA ASN A 43 0.54 15.99 -5.46
C ASN A 43 -0.60 15.96 -6.49
N PRO A 44 -1.01 17.12 -7.05
CA PRO A 44 -2.14 17.20 -7.98
C PRO A 44 -1.99 16.36 -9.26
N SER A 45 -0.76 16.02 -9.65
CA SER A 45 -0.46 15.16 -10.79
C SER A 45 -0.37 13.66 -10.44
N ILE A 46 -0.54 13.28 -9.17
CA ILE A 46 -0.53 11.85 -8.80
C ILE A 46 -1.71 11.12 -9.47
N GLY A 47 -1.42 10.00 -10.15
CA GLY A 47 -2.40 9.27 -10.95
C GLY A 47 -2.73 9.86 -12.33
N GLU A 48 -2.03 10.91 -12.80
CA GLU A 48 -2.11 11.30 -14.22
C GLU A 48 -1.50 10.25 -15.14
N ASP A 49 -0.47 9.54 -14.65
CA ASP A 49 0.06 8.31 -15.25
C ASP A 49 -0.31 7.09 -14.39
N TRP A 50 -1.62 6.84 -14.29
CA TRP A 50 -2.15 5.67 -13.56
C TRP A 50 -1.61 4.34 -14.10
N GLU A 51 -1.10 4.33 -15.34
CA GLU A 51 -0.56 3.14 -15.98
C GLU A 51 0.78 2.75 -15.34
N GLU A 52 1.62 3.71 -14.95
CA GLU A 52 2.83 3.48 -14.14
C GLU A 52 2.49 2.96 -12.73
N ASP A 53 1.49 3.58 -12.09
CA ASP A 53 1.09 3.24 -10.71
C ASP A 53 0.60 1.79 -10.56
N ILE A 54 -0.06 1.24 -11.59
CA ILE A 54 -0.58 -0.14 -11.54
C ILE A 54 0.42 -1.20 -12.01
N GLN A 55 1.60 -0.84 -12.54
CA GLN A 55 2.55 -1.84 -13.04
C GLN A 55 3.03 -2.79 -11.93
N ALA A 56 3.21 -2.26 -10.72
CA ALA A 56 3.61 -3.06 -9.56
C ALA A 56 2.52 -4.08 -9.18
N ASP A 57 1.27 -3.63 -9.12
CA ASP A 57 0.11 -4.50 -8.83
C ASP A 57 -0.10 -5.55 -9.92
N LEU A 58 0.06 -5.16 -11.19
CA LEU A 58 0.02 -6.06 -12.33
C LEU A 58 1.13 -7.11 -12.26
N ALA A 59 2.36 -6.74 -11.92
CA ALA A 59 3.47 -7.67 -11.77
C ALA A 59 3.21 -8.69 -10.65
N VAL A 60 2.72 -8.23 -9.49
CA VAL A 60 2.34 -9.10 -8.36
C VAL A 60 1.18 -10.03 -8.74
N ALA A 61 0.13 -9.50 -9.37
CA ALA A 61 -1.01 -10.29 -9.82
C ALA A 61 -0.58 -11.37 -10.82
N ARG A 62 0.32 -11.04 -11.75
CA ARG A 62 0.86 -12.01 -12.72
C ARG A 62 1.70 -13.08 -12.04
N ALA A 63 2.57 -12.71 -11.10
CA ALA A 63 3.37 -13.67 -10.34
C ALA A 63 2.50 -14.66 -9.55
N ILE A 64 1.46 -14.16 -8.87
CA ILE A 64 0.51 -15.00 -8.12
C ILE A 64 -0.25 -15.96 -9.05
N ASN A 65 -0.56 -15.52 -10.28
CA ASN A 65 -1.29 -16.32 -11.27
C ASN A 65 -0.38 -17.14 -12.21
N GLY A 66 0.93 -17.18 -11.97
CA GLY A 66 1.88 -17.94 -12.81
C GLY A 66 2.03 -17.41 -14.24
N LEU A 67 1.70 -16.14 -14.47
CA LEU A 67 1.84 -15.48 -15.76
C LEU A 67 3.25 -14.87 -15.93
N PRO A 68 3.81 -14.84 -17.15
CA PRO A 68 5.13 -14.24 -17.40
C PRO A 68 5.13 -12.73 -17.14
N PRO A 69 6.28 -12.05 -16.93
CA PRO A 69 6.34 -10.59 -16.78
C PRO A 69 5.69 -9.86 -17.97
N ALA A 70 5.14 -8.66 -17.73
CA ALA A 70 4.72 -7.78 -18.83
C ALA A 70 5.98 -7.32 -19.61
N ALA A 71 5.84 -7.20 -20.93
CA ALA A 71 6.93 -6.86 -21.86
C ALA A 71 7.11 -5.35 -21.98
#